data_AF-A0A4Q5QNL8-F1
#
_entry.id   AF-A0A4Q5QNL8-F1
#
_cell.length_a   1.000
_cell.length_b   1.000
_cell.length_c   1.000
_cell.angle_alpha   90.00
_cell.angle_beta   90.00
_cell.angle_gamma   90.00
#
_symmetry.space_group_name_H-M   'P 1'
#
loop_
_entity.id
_entity.type
_entity.pdbx_description
1 polymer ?
#
loop_
_entity_poly.entity_id
_entity_poly.type
_entity_poly.pdbx_seq_one_letter_code
_entity_poly.pdbx_strand_id
1 'polypeptide(L)'
;MRKYLFLLLFAGFQATAQPGGPLVASLGNVKLTFALAAGQPTYTVAYGAKPVVNASRLGLAFQDGKGFDGPLVLMGSDVKNVDETWQPVLGEVKNIRNHYQQLTVHLRQPAAPGRRLDVVFRVFADGVGFRYEFPRQLALGNFVVTDELTEFALPADHQAFWIPGDYDTNEYRYTKSRLSAVDNSAQVKASGEIAVRNAPDAQAVATPLMLKADNGLYVNIHEAAQVDYPAMQLHVDRASHRLTARLVPDAVGLKAFMHAPAHTPWRTLVVSDKAPDILASKLILNLNEPSKIADTGWIKPMKFVGVWWEMQTGKTDWKYANSIDTLDAQGHLIPTGRHGANTANVKRYIDFAAQHQIPGVLGGEVDVALH
;
A
#
# COMPACT_ATOMS: atom_id res chain seq x y z
N MET A 1 -31.23 -61.06 -45.93
CA MET A 1 -30.07 -60.39 -45.30
C MET A 1 -30.35 -58.88 -45.26
N ARG A 2 -30.70 -58.33 -44.08
CA ARG A 2 -30.98 -56.88 -43.90
C ARG A 2 -29.65 -56.15 -43.70
N LYS A 3 -29.32 -55.21 -44.59
CA LYS A 3 -28.17 -54.30 -44.44
C LYS A 3 -28.58 -53.11 -43.57
N TYR A 4 -27.95 -52.96 -42.42
CA TYR A 4 -28.09 -51.77 -41.57
C TYR A 4 -27.04 -50.73 -42.00
N LEU A 5 -27.49 -49.54 -42.36
CA LEU A 5 -26.66 -48.39 -42.68
C LEU A 5 -26.44 -47.59 -41.38
N PHE A 6 -25.23 -47.65 -40.83
CA PHE A 6 -24.85 -46.82 -39.68
C PHE A 6 -24.47 -45.42 -40.17
N LEU A 7 -25.30 -44.42 -39.85
CA LEU A 7 -24.94 -43.01 -39.99
C LEU A 7 -24.09 -42.60 -38.76
N LEU A 8 -22.82 -42.28 -39.00
CA LEU A 8 -21.95 -41.65 -38.01
C LEU A 8 -22.24 -40.13 -37.99
N LEU A 9 -22.91 -39.65 -36.96
CA LEU A 9 -23.01 -38.22 -36.65
C LEU A 9 -21.66 -37.75 -36.08
N PHE A 10 -20.88 -37.02 -36.88
CA PHE A 10 -19.79 -36.19 -36.38
C PHE A 10 -20.38 -34.95 -35.73
N ALA A 11 -20.45 -34.94 -34.39
CA ALA A 11 -20.69 -33.72 -33.62
C ALA A 11 -19.41 -32.87 -33.66
N GLY A 12 -19.34 -31.92 -34.58
CA GLY A 12 -18.30 -30.91 -34.60
C GLY A 12 -18.42 -30.03 -33.37
N PHE A 13 -17.52 -30.19 -32.41
CA PHE A 13 -17.30 -29.18 -31.37
C PHE A 13 -16.79 -27.91 -32.06
N GLN A 14 -17.66 -26.91 -32.20
CA GLN A 14 -17.20 -25.57 -32.48
C GLN A 14 -16.53 -25.04 -31.22
N ALA A 15 -15.19 -25.08 -31.20
CA ALA A 15 -14.42 -24.28 -30.27
C ALA A 15 -14.68 -22.82 -30.61
N THR A 16 -15.54 -22.16 -29.83
CA THR A 16 -15.66 -20.72 -29.85
C THR A 16 -14.33 -20.17 -29.31
N ALA A 17 -13.45 -19.74 -30.21
CA ALA A 17 -12.30 -18.90 -29.84
C ALA A 17 -12.85 -17.69 -29.07
N GLN A 18 -12.38 -17.45 -27.84
CA GLN A 18 -12.75 -16.23 -27.13
C GLN A 18 -12.24 -15.03 -27.94
N PRO A 19 -13.14 -14.19 -28.49
CA PRO A 19 -12.73 -12.96 -29.14
C PRO A 19 -12.56 -11.93 -28.03
N GLY A 20 -11.33 -11.62 -27.68
CA GLY A 20 -11.06 -10.59 -26.68
C GLY A 20 -9.62 -10.15 -26.80
N GLY A 21 -9.34 -9.21 -27.70
CA GLY A 21 -8.08 -8.47 -27.67
C GLY A 21 -7.85 -7.84 -26.29
N PRO A 22 -6.64 -7.37 -26.00
CA PRO A 22 -6.32 -6.81 -24.69
C PRO A 22 -7.27 -5.65 -24.36
N LEU A 23 -7.72 -5.59 -23.10
CA LEU A 23 -8.55 -4.49 -22.59
C LEU A 23 -7.65 -3.31 -22.25
N VAL A 24 -8.05 -2.10 -22.63
CA VAL A 24 -7.19 -0.91 -22.51
C VAL A 24 -7.93 0.19 -21.79
N ALA A 25 -7.22 0.90 -20.90
CA ALA A 25 -7.62 2.20 -20.38
C ALA A 25 -6.46 3.19 -20.49
N SER A 26 -6.76 4.45 -20.78
CA SER A 26 -5.73 5.48 -20.95
C SER A 26 -6.22 6.87 -20.58
N LEU A 27 -5.33 7.65 -19.98
CA LEU A 27 -5.54 9.08 -19.76
C LEU A 27 -4.22 9.83 -19.87
N GLY A 28 -4.20 10.93 -20.64
CA GLY A 28 -2.96 11.67 -20.92
C GLY A 28 -1.91 10.77 -21.57
N ASN A 29 -0.71 10.72 -20.97
CA ASN A 29 0.38 9.86 -21.44
C ASN A 29 0.31 8.44 -20.88
N VAL A 30 -0.56 8.17 -19.90
CA VAL A 30 -0.60 6.87 -19.21
C VAL A 30 -1.56 5.94 -19.94
N LYS A 31 -1.07 4.75 -20.26
CA LYS A 31 -1.85 3.66 -20.85
C LYS A 31 -1.68 2.38 -20.05
N LEU A 32 -2.78 1.83 -19.57
CA LEU A 32 -2.87 0.51 -18.98
C LEU A 32 -3.45 -0.48 -19.99
N THR A 33 -2.86 -1.67 -20.08
CA THR A 33 -3.37 -2.78 -20.89
C THR A 33 -3.52 -4.03 -20.03
N PHE A 34 -4.71 -4.61 -19.97
CA PHE A 34 -5.01 -5.89 -19.32
C PHE A 34 -5.10 -7.03 -20.34
N ALA A 35 -4.62 -8.21 -19.97
CA ALA A 35 -4.76 -9.43 -20.76
C ALA A 35 -4.86 -10.69 -19.88
N LEU A 36 -5.27 -11.80 -20.49
CA LEU A 36 -5.13 -13.14 -19.92
C LEU A 36 -4.03 -13.89 -20.67
N ALA A 37 -2.90 -14.16 -20.01
CA ALA A 37 -1.83 -15.00 -20.56
C ALA A 37 -2.06 -16.45 -20.12
N ALA A 38 -2.56 -17.30 -21.03
CA ALA A 38 -2.98 -18.67 -20.71
C ALA A 38 -3.96 -18.74 -19.51
N GLY A 39 -4.87 -17.77 -19.41
CA GLY A 39 -5.82 -17.63 -18.30
C GLY A 39 -5.29 -16.90 -17.07
N GLN A 40 -3.98 -16.63 -16.97
CA GLN A 40 -3.44 -15.82 -15.88
C GLN A 40 -3.70 -14.32 -16.16
N PRO A 41 -4.33 -13.58 -15.23
CA PRO A 41 -4.49 -12.14 -15.36
C PRO A 41 -3.15 -11.41 -15.32
N THR A 42 -2.92 -10.56 -16.32
CA THR A 42 -1.72 -9.71 -16.41
C THR A 42 -2.09 -8.30 -16.81
N TYR A 43 -1.22 -7.34 -16.46
CA TYR A 43 -1.32 -5.96 -16.91
C TYR A 43 0.03 -5.40 -17.34
N THR A 44 0.00 -4.38 -18.19
CA THR A 44 1.15 -3.53 -18.53
C THR A 44 0.78 -2.06 -18.32
N VAL A 45 1.78 -1.22 -18.08
CA VAL A 45 1.63 0.25 -18.06
C VAL A 45 2.71 0.88 -18.91
N ALA A 46 2.32 1.85 -19.74
CA ALA A 46 3.22 2.67 -20.54
C ALA A 46 2.98 4.17 -20.25
N TYR A 47 4.03 4.96 -20.38
CA TYR A 47 4.01 6.43 -20.36
C TYR A 47 4.50 6.95 -21.72
N GLY A 48 3.57 7.39 -22.55
CA GLY A 48 3.81 7.60 -23.98
C GLY A 48 4.26 6.30 -24.64
N ALA A 49 5.43 6.32 -25.29
CA ALA A 49 6.03 5.13 -25.91
C ALA A 49 6.93 4.31 -24.96
N LYS A 50 7.17 4.80 -23.73
CA LYS A 50 8.11 4.16 -22.80
C LYS A 50 7.37 3.15 -21.91
N PRO A 51 7.81 1.88 -21.82
CA PRO A 51 7.25 0.94 -20.86
C PRO A 51 7.56 1.40 -19.43
N VAL A 52 6.60 1.22 -18.53
CA VAL A 52 6.72 1.54 -17.11
C VAL A 52 6.72 0.26 -16.30
N VAL A 53 5.75 -0.62 -16.55
CA VAL A 53 5.81 -2.04 -16.16
C VAL A 53 5.46 -2.92 -17.36
N ASN A 54 6.26 -3.97 -17.55
CA ASN A 54 6.01 -5.05 -18.48
C ASN A 54 4.86 -5.93 -17.98
N ALA A 55 4.55 -6.99 -18.72
CA ALA A 55 3.50 -7.94 -18.36
C ALA A 55 3.72 -8.45 -16.93
N SER A 56 2.85 -8.00 -16.02
CA SER A 56 2.93 -8.23 -14.59
C SER A 56 1.70 -9.01 -14.15
N ARG A 57 1.90 -10.10 -13.41
CA ARG A 57 0.83 -10.95 -12.91
C ARG A 57 -0.03 -10.26 -11.85
N LEU A 58 -1.29 -10.65 -11.84
CA LEU A 58 -2.26 -10.38 -10.77
C LEU A 58 -2.79 -11.72 -10.25
N GLY A 59 -3.11 -11.79 -8.95
CA GLY A 59 -3.71 -12.94 -8.32
C GLY A 59 -3.60 -12.95 -6.80
N LEU A 60 -4.39 -13.81 -6.15
CA LEU A 60 -4.32 -14.05 -4.71
C LEU A 60 -4.39 -15.54 -4.41
N ALA A 61 -3.54 -16.01 -3.49
CA ALA A 61 -3.61 -17.36 -2.96
C ALA A 61 -4.48 -17.36 -1.70
N PHE A 62 -5.36 -18.36 -1.58
CA PHE A 62 -6.23 -18.55 -0.43
C PHE A 62 -5.86 -19.81 0.34
N GLN A 63 -6.18 -19.83 1.64
CA GLN A 63 -5.89 -20.95 2.53
C GLN A 63 -6.57 -22.26 2.11
N ASP A 64 -7.71 -22.20 1.43
CA ASP A 64 -8.44 -23.38 0.92
C ASP A 64 -7.88 -23.93 -0.40
N GLY A 65 -6.80 -23.35 -0.92
CA GLY A 65 -6.17 -23.73 -2.19
C GLY A 65 -6.98 -23.36 -3.44
N LYS A 66 -8.05 -22.57 -3.29
CA LYS A 66 -8.96 -22.17 -4.38
C LYS A 66 -8.95 -20.65 -4.56
N GLY A 67 -7.76 -20.07 -4.53
CA GLY A 67 -7.51 -18.66 -4.78
C GLY A 67 -7.71 -18.24 -6.24
N PHE A 68 -7.42 -16.97 -6.51
CA PHE A 68 -7.40 -16.39 -7.86
C PHE A 68 -5.98 -16.36 -8.43
N ASP A 69 -5.22 -17.41 -8.16
CA ASP A 69 -3.84 -17.64 -8.56
C ASP A 69 -3.72 -18.63 -9.74
N GLY A 70 -4.80 -19.35 -10.09
CA GLY A 70 -4.88 -20.21 -11.27
C GLY A 70 -5.49 -19.53 -12.51
N PRO A 71 -5.76 -20.30 -13.57
CA PRO A 71 -6.42 -19.80 -14.78
C PRO A 71 -7.82 -19.23 -14.48
N LEU A 72 -8.10 -18.05 -15.01
CA LEU A 72 -9.40 -17.38 -14.97
C LEU A 72 -9.96 -17.19 -16.39
N VAL A 73 -11.26 -16.95 -16.46
CA VAL A 73 -11.99 -16.66 -17.70
C VAL A 73 -12.52 -15.23 -17.62
N LEU A 74 -12.30 -14.47 -18.68
CA LEU A 74 -12.88 -13.14 -18.84
C LEU A 74 -14.39 -13.26 -19.06
N MET A 75 -15.16 -12.57 -18.22
CA MET A 75 -16.62 -12.50 -18.32
C MET A 75 -17.11 -11.25 -19.04
N GLY A 76 -16.32 -10.17 -18.97
CA GLY A 76 -16.63 -8.89 -19.59
C GLY A 76 -15.83 -7.78 -18.92
N SER A 77 -16.11 -6.54 -19.30
CA SER A 77 -15.50 -5.37 -18.70
C SER A 77 -16.38 -4.14 -18.84
N ASP A 78 -16.31 -3.26 -17.87
CA ASP A 78 -16.96 -1.95 -17.88
C ASP A 78 -15.92 -0.82 -17.90
N VAL A 79 -16.24 0.26 -18.61
CA VAL A 79 -15.43 1.48 -18.64
C VAL A 79 -16.27 2.67 -18.19
N LYS A 80 -15.72 3.50 -17.32
CA LYS A 80 -16.32 4.80 -16.95
C LYS A 80 -15.26 5.88 -16.86
N ASN A 81 -15.64 7.12 -17.14
CA ASN A 81 -14.79 8.29 -16.94
C ASN A 81 -15.33 9.10 -15.77
N VAL A 82 -14.44 9.59 -14.91
CA VAL A 82 -14.79 10.44 -13.77
C VAL A 82 -13.91 11.67 -13.84
N ASP A 83 -14.51 12.85 -13.70
CA ASP A 83 -13.82 14.12 -13.64
C ASP A 83 -14.57 15.04 -12.67
N GLU A 84 -14.07 15.11 -11.44
CA GLU A 84 -14.68 15.89 -10.36
C GLU A 84 -13.60 16.61 -9.57
N THR A 85 -14.01 17.46 -8.63
CA THR A 85 -13.10 18.20 -7.77
C THR A 85 -13.65 18.21 -6.35
N TRP A 86 -12.77 18.01 -5.38
CA TRP A 86 -13.09 18.05 -3.96
C TRP A 86 -12.08 18.92 -3.21
N GLN A 87 -12.41 19.29 -1.97
CA GLN A 87 -11.58 20.13 -1.13
C GLN A 87 -11.19 19.34 0.13
N PRO A 88 -9.88 19.19 0.42
CA PRO A 88 -9.47 18.59 1.68
C PRO A 88 -9.76 19.55 2.84
N VAL A 89 -9.99 19.00 4.04
CA VAL A 89 -10.11 19.79 5.27
C VAL A 89 -8.82 20.57 5.51
N LEU A 90 -7.69 19.87 5.42
CA LEU A 90 -6.33 20.40 5.46
C LEU A 90 -5.53 19.72 4.34
N GLY A 91 -4.66 20.46 3.66
CA GLY A 91 -3.81 19.88 2.63
C GLY A 91 -2.89 20.91 1.98
N GLU A 92 -2.04 20.41 1.09
CA GLU A 92 -1.06 21.22 0.34
C GLU A 92 -1.73 22.18 -0.66
N VAL A 93 -2.96 21.87 -1.09
CA VAL A 93 -3.73 22.65 -2.06
C VAL A 93 -5.19 22.73 -1.65
N LYS A 94 -5.87 23.81 -2.07
CA LYS A 94 -7.29 24.06 -1.75
C LYS A 94 -8.25 23.13 -2.48
N ASN A 95 -7.98 22.83 -3.75
CA ASN A 95 -8.84 22.00 -4.60
C ASN A 95 -8.00 20.84 -5.14
N ILE A 96 -8.54 19.63 -5.05
CA ILE A 96 -7.95 18.43 -5.63
C ILE A 96 -8.89 17.92 -6.72
N ARG A 97 -8.38 17.84 -7.95
CA ARG A 97 -9.13 17.26 -9.08
C ARG A 97 -8.96 15.73 -9.05
N ASN A 98 -10.08 15.03 -9.17
CA ASN A 98 -10.15 13.58 -9.29
C ASN A 98 -10.59 13.25 -10.74
N HIS A 99 -9.61 13.03 -11.61
CA HIS A 99 -9.84 12.79 -13.03
C HIS A 99 -9.15 11.50 -13.48
N TYR A 100 -9.95 10.49 -13.82
CA TYR A 100 -9.46 9.19 -14.26
C TYR A 100 -10.44 8.52 -15.23
N GLN A 101 -9.89 7.59 -16.01
CA GLN A 101 -10.67 6.54 -16.67
C GLN A 101 -10.58 5.27 -15.85
N GLN A 102 -11.72 4.68 -15.48
CA GLN A 102 -11.79 3.40 -14.79
C GLN A 102 -12.12 2.29 -15.79
N LEU A 103 -11.39 1.18 -15.68
CA LEU A 103 -11.67 -0.10 -16.32
C LEU A 103 -11.92 -1.13 -15.22
N THR A 104 -13.11 -1.70 -15.18
CA THR A 104 -13.44 -2.85 -14.34
C THR A 104 -13.41 -4.11 -15.19
N VAL A 105 -12.59 -5.08 -14.82
CA VAL A 105 -12.48 -6.37 -15.52
C VAL A 105 -13.16 -7.45 -14.69
N HIS A 106 -14.16 -8.12 -15.28
CA HIS A 106 -14.90 -9.18 -14.61
C HIS A 106 -14.30 -10.55 -14.93
N LEU A 107 -13.84 -11.26 -13.92
CA LEU A 107 -13.18 -12.56 -14.04
C LEU A 107 -13.94 -13.62 -13.26
N ARG A 108 -13.80 -14.87 -13.70
CA ARG A 108 -14.26 -16.04 -12.93
C ARG A 108 -13.31 -17.21 -13.02
N GLN A 109 -13.33 -18.05 -11.99
CA GLN A 109 -12.73 -19.38 -12.09
C GLN A 109 -13.51 -20.24 -13.11
N PRO A 110 -12.82 -21.05 -13.95
CA PRO A 110 -13.47 -21.88 -14.95
C PRO A 110 -14.23 -23.07 -14.34
N ALA A 111 -13.68 -23.67 -13.29
CA ALA A 111 -14.28 -24.82 -12.61
C ALA A 111 -15.38 -24.38 -11.63
N ALA A 112 -16.35 -25.27 -11.39
CA ALA A 112 -17.37 -25.07 -10.36
C ALA A 112 -16.71 -24.91 -8.97
N PRO A 113 -17.21 -24.00 -8.10
CA PRO A 113 -18.44 -23.23 -8.24
C PRO A 113 -18.32 -21.95 -9.09
N GLY A 114 -17.15 -21.68 -9.68
CA GLY A 114 -16.93 -20.53 -10.56
C GLY A 114 -16.88 -19.20 -9.81
N ARG A 115 -16.04 -19.11 -8.76
CA ARG A 115 -15.90 -17.89 -7.96
C ARG A 115 -15.54 -16.70 -8.86
N ARG A 116 -16.15 -15.56 -8.60
CA ARG A 116 -15.96 -14.31 -9.35
C ARG A 116 -15.00 -13.38 -8.62
N LEU A 117 -14.22 -12.66 -9.41
CA LEU A 117 -13.30 -11.62 -8.99
C LEU A 117 -13.41 -10.47 -9.99
N ASP A 118 -13.48 -9.25 -9.49
CA ASP A 118 -13.30 -8.07 -10.31
C ASP A 118 -11.91 -7.47 -10.07
N VAL A 119 -11.26 -6.99 -11.13
CA VAL A 119 -10.07 -6.14 -10.99
C VAL A 119 -10.43 -4.76 -11.51
N VAL A 120 -10.33 -3.77 -10.63
CA VAL A 120 -10.68 -2.38 -10.94
C VAL A 120 -9.39 -1.59 -11.11
N PHE A 121 -9.20 -1.02 -12.30
CA PHE A 121 -8.12 -0.09 -12.62
C PHE A 121 -8.67 1.33 -12.74
N ARG A 122 -7.98 2.31 -12.17
CA ARG A 122 -8.19 3.74 -12.41
C ARG A 122 -6.91 4.32 -13.02
N VAL A 123 -7.01 4.84 -14.23
CA VAL A 123 -5.91 5.44 -14.97
C VAL A 123 -6.05 6.96 -14.93
N PHE A 124 -5.11 7.59 -14.26
CA PHE A 124 -4.95 9.04 -14.16
C PHE A 124 -3.94 9.52 -15.21
N ALA A 125 -3.85 10.84 -15.42
CA ALA A 125 -2.85 11.40 -16.34
C ALA A 125 -1.40 11.22 -15.86
N ASP A 126 -1.21 10.92 -14.57
CA ASP A 126 0.07 10.81 -13.85
C ASP A 126 0.29 9.43 -13.22
N GLY A 127 -0.61 8.46 -13.44
CA GLY A 127 -0.42 7.12 -12.90
C GLY A 127 -1.61 6.18 -13.02
N VAL A 128 -1.50 5.03 -12.36
CA VAL A 128 -2.51 3.98 -12.27
C VAL A 128 -2.71 3.59 -10.82
N GLY A 129 -3.96 3.45 -10.39
CA GLY A 129 -4.34 2.68 -9.21
C GLY A 129 -5.10 1.43 -9.63
N PHE A 130 -4.88 0.29 -8.97
CA PHE A 130 -5.74 -0.88 -9.15
C PHE A 130 -5.99 -1.65 -7.86
N ARG A 131 -7.13 -2.34 -7.78
CA ARG A 131 -7.48 -3.21 -6.65
C ARG A 131 -8.28 -4.42 -7.09
N TYR A 132 -8.29 -5.43 -6.23
CA TYR A 132 -9.17 -6.59 -6.36
C TYR A 132 -10.47 -6.30 -5.62
N GLU A 133 -11.60 -6.59 -6.25
CA GLU A 133 -12.92 -6.53 -5.62
C GLU A 133 -13.57 -7.92 -5.64
N PHE A 134 -14.02 -8.37 -4.48
CA PHE A 134 -14.67 -9.66 -4.29
C PHE A 134 -16.18 -9.42 -4.24
N PRO A 135 -16.92 -9.57 -5.35
CA PRO A 135 -18.34 -9.24 -5.37
C PRO A 135 -19.14 -10.21 -4.52
N ARG A 136 -20.32 -9.75 -4.05
CA ARG A 136 -21.30 -10.59 -3.35
C ARG A 136 -21.68 -11.77 -4.25
N GLN A 137 -21.56 -12.99 -3.72
CA GLN A 137 -21.85 -14.23 -4.43
C GLN A 137 -22.05 -15.40 -3.44
N LEU A 138 -22.72 -16.47 -3.87
CA LEU A 138 -22.93 -17.66 -3.03
C LEU A 138 -21.65 -18.49 -2.87
N ALA A 139 -20.76 -18.47 -3.86
CA ALA A 139 -19.59 -19.34 -3.94
C ALA A 139 -18.37 -18.88 -3.12
N LEU A 140 -18.43 -17.67 -2.54
CA LEU A 140 -17.36 -17.03 -1.79
C LEU A 140 -17.97 -16.09 -0.73
N GLY A 141 -17.93 -16.52 0.53
CA GLY A 141 -18.31 -15.74 1.70
C GLY A 141 -17.07 -15.33 2.48
N ASN A 142 -16.77 -16.03 3.58
CA ASN A 142 -15.50 -15.91 4.30
C ASN A 142 -14.35 -16.62 3.57
N PHE A 143 -13.18 -16.00 3.56
CA PHE A 143 -11.95 -16.60 3.04
C PHE A 143 -10.72 -15.98 3.70
N VAL A 144 -9.61 -16.70 3.63
CA VAL A 144 -8.33 -16.27 4.21
C VAL A 144 -7.31 -16.17 3.08
N VAL A 145 -6.74 -14.98 2.91
CA VAL A 145 -5.63 -14.72 1.98
C VAL A 145 -4.33 -15.18 2.64
N THR A 146 -3.59 -16.03 1.94
CA THR A 146 -2.26 -16.51 2.35
C THR A 146 -1.15 -15.80 1.60
N ASP A 147 -1.42 -15.34 0.37
CA ASP A 147 -0.46 -14.53 -0.38
C ASP A 147 -1.15 -13.64 -1.44
N GLU A 148 -0.50 -12.55 -1.79
CA GLU A 148 -0.89 -11.69 -2.90
C GLU A 148 0.20 -11.73 -3.98
N LEU A 149 -0.18 -12.18 -5.18
CA LEU A 149 0.72 -12.47 -6.29
C LEU A 149 0.88 -11.29 -7.25
N THR A 150 0.55 -10.08 -6.78
CA THR A 150 0.66 -8.85 -7.56
C THR A 150 2.13 -8.57 -7.89
N GLU A 151 2.40 -8.33 -9.17
CA GLU A 151 3.73 -8.02 -9.67
C GLU A 151 3.84 -6.59 -10.21
N PHE A 152 5.06 -6.09 -10.23
CA PHE A 152 5.50 -4.93 -11.01
C PHE A 152 6.81 -5.31 -11.71
N ALA A 153 6.70 -5.83 -12.93
CA ALA A 153 7.85 -6.24 -13.74
C ALA A 153 8.48 -5.03 -14.42
N LEU A 154 9.55 -4.47 -13.83
CA LEU A 154 10.20 -3.28 -14.39
C LEU A 154 10.98 -3.63 -15.66
N PRO A 155 11.06 -2.71 -16.64
CA PRO A 155 11.68 -2.99 -17.93
C PRO A 155 13.22 -3.00 -17.91
N ALA A 156 13.84 -2.52 -16.83
CA ALA A 156 15.29 -2.46 -16.70
C ALA A 156 15.72 -2.35 -15.23
N ASP A 157 17.03 -2.40 -15.01
CA ASP A 157 17.66 -2.21 -13.71
C ASP A 157 17.63 -0.73 -13.26
N HIS A 158 16.49 -0.27 -12.78
CA HIS A 158 16.32 1.12 -12.36
C HIS A 158 17.15 1.48 -11.13
N GLN A 159 17.51 2.76 -11.01
CA GLN A 159 17.99 3.30 -9.74
C GLN A 159 16.81 3.38 -8.77
N ALA A 160 16.98 2.84 -7.57
CA ALA A 160 16.00 2.83 -6.50
C ALA A 160 16.47 3.68 -5.31
N PHE A 161 15.52 4.33 -4.65
CA PHE A 161 15.68 5.02 -3.38
C PHE A 161 14.74 4.32 -2.39
N TRP A 162 15.33 3.54 -1.49
CA TRP A 162 14.59 2.55 -0.71
C TRP A 162 15.06 2.50 0.74
N ILE A 163 14.18 2.00 1.60
CA ILE A 163 14.51 1.52 2.94
C ILE A 163 14.20 0.02 3.02
N PRO A 164 14.84 -0.74 3.92
CA PRO A 164 14.48 -2.13 4.16
C PRO A 164 12.96 -2.29 4.34
N GLY A 165 12.38 -3.30 3.71
CA GLY A 165 11.06 -3.77 4.06
C GLY A 165 11.15 -4.43 5.42
N ASP A 166 10.36 -3.96 6.38
CA ASP A 166 10.37 -4.43 7.76
C ASP A 166 8.96 -4.32 8.36
N TYR A 167 8.47 -5.41 8.95
CA TYR A 167 7.09 -5.50 9.42
C TYR A 167 6.79 -4.62 10.64
N ASP A 168 7.83 -4.15 11.35
CA ASP A 168 7.69 -3.49 12.64
C ASP A 168 8.24 -2.05 12.66
N THR A 169 9.07 -1.67 11.68
CA THR A 169 9.68 -0.32 11.64
C THR A 169 9.84 0.24 10.22
N ASN A 170 9.92 1.56 10.13
CA ASN A 170 10.31 2.31 8.93
C ASN A 170 11.42 3.33 9.23
N GLU A 171 12.09 3.24 10.39
CA GLU A 171 13.06 4.22 10.89
C GLU A 171 14.48 4.02 10.33
N TYR A 172 14.57 3.43 9.14
CA TYR A 172 15.83 3.23 8.45
C TYR A 172 16.21 4.45 7.61
N ARG A 173 17.53 4.67 7.44
CA ARG A 173 18.03 5.63 6.44
C ARG A 173 17.72 5.15 5.02
N TYR A 174 17.49 6.07 4.09
CA TYR A 174 17.35 5.70 2.69
C TYR A 174 18.68 5.24 2.08
N THR A 175 18.63 4.15 1.34
CA THR A 175 19.69 3.65 0.48
C THR A 175 19.39 3.98 -0.98
N LYS A 176 20.44 4.33 -1.73
CA LYS A 176 20.39 4.57 -3.15
C LYS A 176 21.23 3.52 -3.87
N SER A 177 20.59 2.67 -4.66
CA SER A 177 21.28 1.62 -5.42
C SER A 177 20.57 1.35 -6.74
N ARG A 178 21.12 0.45 -7.56
CA ARG A 178 20.35 -0.24 -8.61
C ARG A 178 19.48 -1.33 -7.98
N LEU A 179 18.41 -1.76 -8.66
CA LEU A 179 17.56 -2.85 -8.20
C LEU A 179 18.32 -4.18 -8.10
N SER A 180 19.21 -4.43 -9.06
CA SER A 180 20.11 -5.59 -9.05
C SER A 180 21.03 -5.66 -7.81
N ALA A 181 21.25 -4.52 -7.14
CA ALA A 181 22.11 -4.37 -5.98
C ALA A 181 21.35 -4.23 -4.65
N VAL A 182 20.03 -4.42 -4.64
CA VAL A 182 19.24 -4.37 -3.39
C VAL A 182 19.64 -5.53 -2.47
N ASP A 183 20.24 -5.18 -1.34
CA ASP A 183 20.50 -6.07 -0.22
C ASP A 183 20.42 -5.25 1.08
N ASN A 184 19.37 -5.49 1.87
CA ASN A 184 19.10 -4.76 3.10
C ASN A 184 19.84 -5.34 4.32
N SER A 185 20.49 -6.50 4.20
CA SER A 185 20.99 -7.27 5.34
C SER A 185 22.00 -6.49 6.18
N ALA A 186 22.94 -5.81 5.50
CA ALA A 186 23.97 -5.03 6.18
C ALA A 186 23.36 -3.84 6.93
N GLN A 187 22.34 -3.20 6.35
CA GLN A 187 21.68 -2.06 6.95
C GLN A 187 20.82 -2.46 8.14
N VAL A 188 20.01 -3.52 8.01
CA VAL A 188 19.19 -4.05 9.12
C VAL A 188 20.09 -4.45 10.29
N LYS A 189 21.21 -5.13 10.03
CA LYS A 189 22.21 -5.49 11.06
C LYS A 189 22.85 -4.27 11.72
N ALA A 190 23.12 -3.21 10.96
CA ALA A 190 23.78 -2.00 11.47
C ALA A 190 22.84 -1.08 12.25
N SER A 191 21.52 -1.19 12.10
CA SER A 191 20.54 -0.27 12.69
C SER A 191 20.18 -0.66 14.13
N GLY A 192 21.19 -1.04 14.93
CA GLY A 192 21.10 -1.65 16.26
C GLY A 192 20.23 -0.90 17.27
N GLU A 193 20.14 0.42 17.11
CA GLU A 193 19.33 1.35 17.90
C GLU A 193 17.81 1.13 17.80
N ILE A 194 17.33 0.50 16.73
CA ILE A 194 15.90 0.21 16.57
C ILE A 194 15.57 -1.07 17.35
N ALA A 195 14.82 -0.97 18.44
CA ALA A 195 14.60 -2.10 19.35
C ALA A 195 13.87 -3.30 18.70
N VAL A 196 12.91 -3.04 17.81
CA VAL A 196 12.10 -4.05 17.14
C VAL A 196 12.29 -3.93 15.63
N ARG A 197 12.71 -5.03 15.00
CA ARG A 197 12.99 -5.13 13.57
C ARG A 197 12.60 -6.53 13.08
N ASN A 198 11.98 -6.59 11.91
CA ASN A 198 11.49 -7.82 11.30
C ASN A 198 11.49 -7.69 9.77
N ALA A 199 12.69 -7.69 9.20
CA ALA A 199 12.87 -7.74 7.75
C ALA A 199 12.65 -9.17 7.24
N PRO A 200 11.70 -9.40 6.30
CA PRO A 200 11.34 -10.77 5.90
C PRO A 200 12.38 -11.45 5.01
N ASP A 201 13.14 -10.67 4.25
CA ASP A 201 14.26 -11.16 3.46
C ASP A 201 15.22 -10.00 3.09
N ALA A 202 16.41 -10.35 2.59
CA ALA A 202 17.46 -9.40 2.21
C ALA A 202 17.07 -8.46 1.05
N GLN A 203 16.07 -8.82 0.27
CA GLN A 203 15.63 -8.11 -0.94
C GLN A 203 14.29 -7.38 -0.74
N ALA A 204 13.78 -7.36 0.49
CA ALA A 204 12.56 -6.66 0.84
C ALA A 204 12.81 -5.16 0.97
N VAL A 205 11.91 -4.36 0.38
CA VAL A 205 11.88 -2.90 0.45
C VAL A 205 10.48 -2.42 0.83
N ALA A 206 10.41 -1.34 1.61
CA ALA A 206 9.14 -0.71 1.95
C ALA A 206 8.59 0.13 0.79
N THR A 207 7.29 0.45 0.87
CA THR A 207 6.66 1.47 0.02
C THR A 207 6.43 2.76 0.83
N PRO A 208 6.41 3.96 0.22
CA PRO A 208 6.54 4.26 -1.21
C PRO A 208 7.96 3.98 -1.75
N LEU A 209 8.07 3.13 -2.77
CA LEU A 209 9.33 2.83 -3.44
C LEU A 209 9.52 3.80 -4.60
N MET A 210 10.57 4.63 -4.52
CA MET A 210 10.89 5.60 -5.55
C MET A 210 11.98 5.09 -6.49
N LEU A 211 11.74 5.21 -7.80
CA LEU A 211 12.62 4.71 -8.86
C LEU A 211 12.93 5.81 -9.87
N LYS A 212 14.13 5.76 -10.43
CA LYS A 212 14.56 6.55 -11.59
C LYS A 212 15.10 5.62 -12.67
N ALA A 213 14.43 5.59 -13.81
CA ALA A 213 14.82 4.85 -14.98
C ALA A 213 15.84 5.64 -15.83
N ASP A 214 16.73 4.93 -16.52
CA ASP A 214 17.74 5.57 -17.40
C ASP A 214 17.11 6.29 -18.61
N ASN A 215 15.89 5.91 -18.99
CA ASN A 215 15.11 6.58 -20.03
C ASN A 215 14.45 7.89 -19.56
N GLY A 216 14.77 8.36 -18.36
CA GLY A 216 14.33 9.63 -17.79
C GLY A 216 13.02 9.58 -17.01
N LEU A 217 12.36 8.42 -16.91
CA LEU A 217 11.15 8.28 -16.09
C LEU A 217 11.47 8.21 -14.60
N TYR A 218 10.60 8.83 -13.83
CA TYR A 218 10.46 8.66 -12.39
C TYR A 218 9.21 7.82 -12.14
N VAL A 219 9.34 6.80 -11.30
CA VAL A 219 8.24 5.87 -10.98
C VAL A 219 8.15 5.70 -9.47
N ASN A 220 6.97 5.85 -8.91
CA ASN A 220 6.69 5.59 -7.50
C ASN A 220 5.67 4.46 -7.38
N ILE A 221 6.02 3.42 -6.62
CA ILE A 221 5.13 2.29 -6.34
C ILE A 221 4.73 2.33 -4.86
N HIS A 222 3.42 2.32 -4.61
CA HIS A 222 2.86 2.42 -3.26
C HIS A 222 1.46 1.76 -3.19
N GLU A 223 0.72 2.05 -2.12
CA GLU A 223 -0.67 1.69 -1.95
C GLU A 223 -1.51 2.86 -1.43
N ALA A 224 -2.84 2.75 -1.53
CA ALA A 224 -3.78 3.73 -1.01
C ALA A 224 -5.01 3.04 -0.41
N ALA A 225 -5.65 3.69 0.57
CA ALA A 225 -6.79 3.17 1.31
C ALA A 225 -6.51 1.80 1.99
N GLN A 226 -5.39 1.71 2.72
CA GLN A 226 -5.04 0.52 3.50
C GLN A 226 -5.96 0.37 4.73
N VAL A 227 -7.11 -0.28 4.54
CA VAL A 227 -8.15 -0.50 5.56
C VAL A 227 -8.52 -1.99 5.54
N ASP A 228 -8.65 -2.60 6.73
CA ASP A 228 -9.02 -4.02 6.91
C ASP A 228 -8.17 -5.01 6.08
N TYR A 229 -6.90 -4.66 5.84
CA TYR A 229 -5.95 -5.45 5.06
C TYR A 229 -4.50 -5.14 5.52
N PRO A 230 -3.58 -6.12 5.47
CA PRO A 230 -2.19 -5.90 5.87
C PRO A 230 -1.46 -4.93 4.94
N ALA A 231 -0.45 -4.25 5.49
CA ALA A 231 0.43 -3.38 4.71
C ALA A 231 1.20 -4.19 3.65
N MET A 232 1.48 -3.55 2.53
CA MET A 232 2.25 -4.12 1.42
C MET A 232 3.70 -3.63 1.44
N GLN A 233 4.61 -4.59 1.51
CA GLN A 233 6.01 -4.43 1.13
C GLN A 233 6.26 -5.01 -0.26
N LEU A 234 7.48 -4.82 -0.77
CA LEU A 234 7.90 -5.36 -2.05
C LEU A 234 9.13 -6.24 -1.86
N HIS A 235 9.10 -7.43 -2.44
CA HIS A 235 10.30 -8.23 -2.66
C HIS A 235 10.88 -7.92 -4.03
N VAL A 236 12.18 -7.62 -4.09
CA VAL A 236 12.90 -7.34 -5.33
C VAL A 236 13.57 -8.62 -5.86
N ASP A 237 13.10 -9.16 -6.98
CA ASP A 237 13.86 -10.14 -7.76
C ASP A 237 14.98 -9.40 -8.52
N ARG A 238 16.21 -9.49 -8.00
CA ARG A 238 17.39 -8.80 -8.55
C ARG A 238 17.74 -9.22 -9.98
N ALA A 239 17.45 -10.47 -10.35
CA ALA A 239 17.84 -11.01 -11.66
C ALA A 239 16.90 -10.55 -12.78
N SER A 240 15.60 -10.46 -12.47
CA SER A 240 14.57 -10.09 -13.45
C SER A 240 14.03 -8.67 -13.30
N HIS A 241 14.45 -7.95 -12.26
CA HIS A 241 13.94 -6.62 -11.87
C HIS A 241 12.44 -6.59 -11.62
N ARG A 242 11.88 -7.74 -11.25
CA ARG A 242 10.46 -7.89 -10.90
C ARG A 242 10.26 -7.63 -9.42
N LEU A 243 9.30 -6.78 -9.12
CA LEU A 243 8.83 -6.55 -7.76
C LEU A 243 7.59 -7.42 -7.54
N THR A 244 7.47 -8.02 -6.37
CA THR A 244 6.28 -8.79 -5.96
C THR A 244 5.76 -8.27 -4.64
N ALA A 245 4.44 -8.19 -4.49
CA ALA A 245 3.81 -7.85 -3.23
C ALA A 245 4.25 -8.83 -2.13
N ARG A 246 4.48 -8.29 -0.93
CA ARG A 246 4.76 -9.03 0.30
C ARG A 246 3.94 -8.42 1.41
N LEU A 247 2.82 -9.06 1.73
CA LEU A 247 1.94 -8.60 2.78
C LEU A 247 2.54 -8.90 4.16
N VAL A 248 2.36 -7.99 5.12
CA VAL A 248 2.68 -8.24 6.52
C VAL A 248 1.81 -9.41 7.04
N PRO A 249 2.41 -10.50 7.55
CA PRO A 249 1.64 -11.60 8.13
C PRO A 249 1.10 -11.28 9.53
N ASP A 250 0.08 -12.03 9.94
CA ASP A 250 -0.27 -12.19 11.34
C ASP A 250 0.73 -13.11 12.08
N ALA A 251 0.48 -13.36 13.36
CA ALA A 251 1.35 -14.18 14.21
C ALA A 251 1.53 -15.64 13.75
N VAL A 252 0.65 -16.16 12.87
CA VAL A 252 0.71 -17.53 12.35
C VAL A 252 0.99 -17.59 10.84
N GLY A 253 1.31 -16.46 10.21
CA GLY A 253 1.71 -16.37 8.81
C GLY A 253 0.57 -16.12 7.82
N LEU A 254 -0.68 -15.99 8.27
CA LEU A 254 -1.83 -15.64 7.42
C LEU A 254 -1.82 -14.13 7.13
N LYS A 255 -2.41 -13.69 6.01
CA LYS A 255 -2.29 -12.29 5.59
C LYS A 255 -3.56 -11.50 5.84
N ALA A 256 -4.72 -12.00 5.38
CA ALA A 256 -5.98 -11.28 5.54
C ALA A 256 -7.15 -12.23 5.74
N PHE A 257 -8.01 -11.91 6.71
CA PHE A 257 -9.30 -12.57 6.92
C PHE A 257 -10.38 -11.68 6.31
N MET A 258 -11.08 -12.17 5.30
CA MET A 258 -12.00 -11.37 4.50
C MET A 258 -13.38 -12.03 4.38
N HIS A 259 -14.39 -11.20 4.15
CA HIS A 259 -15.75 -11.64 3.85
C HIS A 259 -16.33 -10.85 2.67
N ALA A 260 -16.75 -11.53 1.60
CA ALA A 260 -17.34 -10.85 0.45
C ALA A 260 -18.75 -10.28 0.76
N PRO A 261 -19.11 -9.07 0.31
CA PRO A 261 -18.32 -8.20 -0.55
C PRO A 261 -17.20 -7.47 0.19
N ALA A 262 -16.01 -7.44 -0.40
CA ALA A 262 -14.83 -6.75 0.13
C ALA A 262 -13.88 -6.35 -1.02
N HIS A 263 -12.84 -5.58 -0.72
CA HIS A 263 -11.81 -5.22 -1.67
C HIS A 263 -10.45 -5.13 -1.00
N THR A 264 -9.37 -5.26 -1.77
CA THR A 264 -8.03 -4.93 -1.31
C THR A 264 -7.82 -3.41 -1.31
N PRO A 265 -6.82 -2.90 -0.59
CA PRO A 265 -6.29 -1.57 -0.84
C PRO A 265 -5.89 -1.41 -2.31
N TRP A 266 -5.80 -0.17 -2.75
CA TRP A 266 -5.27 0.13 -4.07
C TRP A 266 -3.77 -0.10 -4.11
N ARG A 267 -3.27 -0.67 -5.20
CA ARG A 267 -1.85 -0.68 -5.56
C ARG A 267 -1.65 0.42 -6.58
N THR A 268 -0.64 1.25 -6.37
CA THR A 268 -0.49 2.49 -7.12
C THR A 268 0.86 2.57 -7.80
N LEU A 269 0.85 3.09 -9.02
CA LEU A 269 2.02 3.45 -9.79
C LEU A 269 1.86 4.89 -10.26
N VAL A 270 2.64 5.81 -9.69
CA VAL A 270 2.75 7.20 -10.16
C VAL A 270 3.96 7.28 -11.09
N VAL A 271 3.83 7.97 -12.22
CA VAL A 271 4.88 8.08 -13.25
C VAL A 271 4.89 9.44 -13.91
N SER A 272 6.10 10.00 -14.09
CA SER A 272 6.34 11.20 -14.89
C SER A 272 7.78 11.19 -15.42
N ASP A 273 8.06 12.01 -16.43
CA ASP A 273 9.42 12.34 -16.87
C ASP A 273 10.06 13.49 -16.06
N LYS A 274 9.35 14.04 -15.06
CA LYS A 274 9.84 15.07 -14.15
C LYS A 274 9.60 14.67 -12.69
N ALA A 275 10.66 14.70 -11.89
CA ALA A 275 10.57 14.35 -10.47
C ALA A 275 9.55 15.19 -9.67
N PRO A 276 9.41 16.52 -9.87
CA PRO A 276 8.41 17.32 -9.16
C PRO A 276 6.97 16.88 -9.39
N ASP A 277 6.66 16.27 -10.53
CA ASP A 277 5.30 15.84 -10.84
C ASP A 277 4.88 14.63 -9.98
N ILE A 278 5.83 13.81 -9.54
CA ILE A 278 5.56 12.72 -8.59
C ILE A 278 5.08 13.28 -7.25
N LEU A 279 5.68 14.40 -6.79
CA LEU A 279 5.27 15.09 -5.57
C LEU A 279 3.92 15.83 -5.75
N ALA A 280 3.68 16.37 -6.94
CA ALA A 280 2.46 17.09 -7.26
C ALA A 280 1.24 16.17 -7.37
N SER A 281 1.46 14.87 -7.62
CA SER A 281 0.38 13.88 -7.75
C SER A 281 -0.57 13.90 -6.55
N LYS A 282 -1.88 13.79 -6.84
CA LYS A 282 -2.93 13.60 -5.82
C LYS A 282 -3.62 12.25 -5.96
N LEU A 283 -3.04 11.35 -6.76
CA LEU A 283 -3.55 10.01 -7.03
C LEU A 283 -3.83 9.24 -5.73
N ILE A 284 -2.91 9.26 -4.76
CA ILE A 284 -3.10 8.55 -3.48
C ILE A 284 -4.35 9.05 -2.74
N LEU A 285 -4.53 10.37 -2.62
CA LEU A 285 -5.71 10.94 -1.96
C LEU A 285 -7.00 10.64 -2.73
N ASN A 286 -6.98 10.74 -4.06
CA ASN A 286 -8.12 10.47 -4.94
C ASN A 286 -8.60 9.00 -4.93
N LEU A 287 -7.78 8.08 -4.43
CA LEU A 287 -8.13 6.67 -4.29
C LEU A 287 -8.71 6.32 -2.91
N ASN A 288 -8.73 7.26 -1.97
CA ASN A 288 -9.40 7.07 -0.68
C ASN A 288 -10.89 7.43 -0.77
N GLU A 289 -11.68 6.81 0.10
CA GLU A 289 -13.09 7.16 0.25
C GLU A 289 -13.23 8.62 0.76
N PRO A 290 -14.29 9.35 0.38
CA PRO A 290 -14.55 10.69 0.90
C PRO A 290 -14.64 10.73 2.44
N SER A 291 -14.45 11.92 3.02
CA SER A 291 -14.55 12.12 4.47
C SER A 291 -15.86 11.56 5.02
N LYS A 292 -15.74 10.69 6.03
CA LYS A 292 -16.87 10.18 6.83
C LYS A 292 -17.18 11.08 8.04
N ILE A 293 -16.36 12.12 8.28
CA ILE A 293 -16.57 13.11 9.34
C ILE A 293 -17.38 14.27 8.75
N ALA A 294 -18.60 14.48 9.25
CA ALA A 294 -19.51 15.51 8.75
C ALA A 294 -19.09 16.93 9.18
N ASP A 295 -18.77 17.12 10.46
CA ASP A 295 -18.28 18.40 10.99
C ASP A 295 -16.76 18.35 11.20
N THR A 296 -16.05 19.15 10.40
CA THR A 296 -14.59 19.22 10.37
C THR A 296 -14.07 20.56 10.90
N GLY A 297 -14.93 21.45 11.42
CA GLY A 297 -14.54 22.80 11.85
C GLY A 297 -13.58 22.86 13.05
N TRP A 298 -13.48 21.76 13.81
CA TRP A 298 -12.55 21.60 14.92
C TRP A 298 -11.15 21.14 14.47
N ILE A 299 -11.01 20.62 13.24
CA ILE A 299 -9.74 20.14 12.69
C ILE A 299 -8.97 21.36 12.17
N LYS A 300 -7.88 21.73 12.86
CA LYS A 300 -7.07 22.92 12.55
C LYS A 300 -5.59 22.57 12.55
N PRO A 301 -4.78 23.20 11.67
CA PRO A 301 -3.34 23.00 11.70
C PRO A 301 -2.76 23.60 12.99
N MET A 302 -1.76 22.94 13.58
CA MET A 302 -1.17 23.37 14.84
C MET A 302 0.36 23.27 14.79
N LYS A 303 1.04 24.36 15.14
CA LYS A 303 2.45 24.32 15.55
C LYS A 303 2.52 24.03 17.05
N PHE A 304 3.48 23.25 17.49
CA PHE A 304 3.67 22.96 18.91
C PHE A 304 5.16 22.95 19.30
N VAL A 305 5.43 23.14 20.59
CA VAL A 305 6.72 22.83 21.25
C VAL A 305 6.50 21.70 22.23
N GLY A 306 7.54 21.11 22.83
CA GLY A 306 7.29 20.06 23.80
C GLY A 306 8.42 19.73 24.75
N VAL A 307 8.02 19.26 25.92
CA VAL A 307 8.85 18.49 26.84
C VAL A 307 9.03 17.12 26.19
N TRP A 308 10.08 17.02 25.38
CA TRP A 308 10.33 15.81 24.57
C TRP A 308 11.82 15.63 24.28
N TRP A 309 12.44 16.65 23.69
CA TRP A 309 13.84 16.58 23.25
C TRP A 309 14.81 16.36 24.42
N GLU A 310 14.52 16.92 25.59
CA GLU A 310 15.35 16.73 26.78
C GLU A 310 15.46 15.26 27.21
N MET A 311 14.41 14.44 27.01
CA MET A 311 14.46 13.01 27.27
C MET A 311 15.22 12.25 26.19
N GLN A 312 15.05 12.63 24.92
CA GLN A 312 15.83 12.06 23.80
C GLN A 312 17.34 12.28 23.99
N THR A 313 17.74 13.41 24.56
CA THR A 313 19.15 13.72 24.86
C THR A 313 19.65 13.18 26.22
N GLY A 314 18.78 12.55 27.02
CA GLY A 314 19.12 12.05 28.36
C GLY A 314 19.35 13.16 29.41
N LYS A 315 18.86 14.39 29.16
CA LYS A 315 18.91 15.51 30.11
C LYS A 315 17.90 15.31 31.24
N THR A 316 16.71 14.86 30.89
CA THR A 316 15.64 14.46 31.80
C THR A 316 15.19 13.05 31.47
N ASP A 317 14.41 12.46 32.37
CA ASP A 317 13.93 11.10 32.24
C ASP A 317 12.41 11.10 31.95
N TRP A 318 11.95 10.13 31.16
CA TRP A 318 10.51 9.84 31.06
C TRP A 318 9.95 9.28 32.37
N LYS A 319 10.70 8.41 33.04
CA LYS A 319 10.27 7.73 34.26
C LYS A 319 10.22 8.70 35.44
N TYR A 320 9.16 8.59 36.25
CA TYR A 320 9.04 9.32 37.51
C TYR A 320 9.95 8.72 38.59
N ALA A 321 9.97 7.39 38.72
CA ALA A 321 10.79 6.63 39.67
C ALA A 321 11.71 5.64 38.93
N ASN A 322 12.71 5.08 39.62
CA ASN A 322 13.66 4.15 38.99
C ASN A 322 13.04 2.79 38.62
N SER A 323 12.06 2.34 39.41
CA SER A 323 11.24 1.14 39.16
C SER A 323 9.91 1.26 39.92
N ILE A 324 8.96 0.36 39.62
CA ILE A 324 7.68 0.25 40.34
C ILE A 324 7.86 -0.11 41.83
N ASP A 325 8.98 -0.74 42.18
CA ASP A 325 9.30 -1.16 43.55
C ASP A 325 10.08 -0.08 44.33
N THR A 326 10.38 1.07 43.71
CA THR A 326 11.09 2.16 44.38
C THR A 326 10.09 2.96 45.22
N LEU A 327 9.74 2.44 46.40
CA LEU A 327 8.69 2.97 47.26
C LEU A 327 9.21 3.56 48.58
N ASP A 328 8.56 4.61 49.07
CA ASP A 328 8.75 5.15 50.42
C ASP A 328 8.08 4.26 51.48
N ALA A 329 8.21 4.65 52.75
CA ALA A 329 7.64 3.89 53.88
C ALA A 329 6.09 3.84 53.86
N GLN A 330 5.44 4.67 53.05
CA GLN A 330 3.99 4.73 52.85
C GLN A 330 3.55 3.99 51.58
N GLY A 331 4.49 3.45 50.80
CA GLY A 331 4.21 2.74 49.56
C GLY A 331 4.06 3.66 48.34
N HIS A 332 4.50 4.92 48.39
CA HIS A 332 4.50 5.82 47.25
C HIS A 332 5.81 5.76 46.47
N LEU A 333 5.75 5.96 45.14
CA LEU A 333 6.94 6.02 44.30
C LEU A 333 7.88 7.16 44.72
N ILE A 334 9.17 6.85 44.84
CA ILE A 334 10.22 7.84 45.13
C ILE A 334 10.68 8.47 43.79
N PRO A 335 10.54 9.80 43.62
CA PRO A 335 10.95 10.47 42.39
C PRO A 335 12.46 10.36 42.13
N THR A 336 12.85 10.23 40.87
CA THR A 336 14.27 10.29 40.44
C THR A 336 14.87 11.70 40.55
N GLY A 337 14.03 12.72 40.68
CA GLY A 337 14.41 14.13 40.58
C GLY A 337 14.75 14.58 39.14
N ARG A 338 14.64 13.69 38.16
CA ARG A 338 14.98 13.94 36.76
C ARG A 338 13.78 13.91 35.81
N HIS A 339 12.58 13.69 36.33
CA HIS A 339 11.38 13.57 35.50
C HIS A 339 11.05 14.88 34.77
N GLY A 340 11.10 14.83 33.43
CA GLY A 340 10.92 16.01 32.58
C GLY A 340 9.50 16.60 32.60
N ALA A 341 8.49 15.74 32.69
CA ALA A 341 7.07 16.12 32.61
C ALA A 341 6.49 16.54 33.97
N ASN A 342 7.20 17.39 34.71
CA ASN A 342 6.70 17.99 35.96
C ASN A 342 6.02 19.34 35.72
N THR A 343 5.10 19.72 36.61
CA THR A 343 4.27 20.93 36.50
C THR A 343 5.08 22.21 36.27
N ALA A 344 6.21 22.40 36.98
CA ALA A 344 7.02 23.61 36.84
C ALA A 344 7.67 23.71 35.46
N ASN A 345 8.23 22.60 34.95
CA ASN A 345 8.85 22.57 33.63
C ASN A 345 7.79 22.77 32.53
N VAL A 346 6.65 22.09 32.63
CA VAL A 346 5.56 22.23 31.65
C VAL A 346 5.03 23.67 31.62
N LYS A 347 4.83 24.31 32.78
CA LYS A 347 4.45 25.74 32.84
C LYS A 347 5.48 26.63 32.15
N ARG A 348 6.78 26.36 32.30
CA ARG A 348 7.84 27.09 31.57
C ARG A 348 7.70 26.95 30.04
N TYR A 349 7.36 25.77 29.55
CA TYR A 349 7.11 25.56 28.11
C TYR A 349 5.82 26.24 27.64
N ILE A 350 4.78 26.29 28.48
CA ILE A 350 3.54 27.04 28.21
C ILE A 350 3.84 28.53 28.14
N ASP A 351 4.61 29.09 29.08
CA ASP A 351 4.99 30.50 29.08
C ASP A 351 5.77 30.85 27.80
N PHE A 352 6.75 30.02 27.43
CA PHE A 352 7.48 30.17 26.17
C PHE A 352 6.55 30.09 24.94
N ALA A 353 5.66 29.10 24.90
CA ALA A 353 4.72 28.93 23.80
C ALA A 353 3.78 30.15 23.68
N ALA A 354 3.24 30.64 24.79
CA ALA A 354 2.38 31.82 24.84
C ALA A 354 3.14 33.09 24.39
N GLN A 355 4.36 33.29 24.86
CA GLN A 355 5.22 34.42 24.46
C GLN A 355 5.50 34.44 22.95
N HIS A 356 5.61 33.26 22.32
CA HIS A 356 5.91 33.10 20.90
C HIS A 356 4.69 32.74 20.03
N GLN A 357 3.47 32.85 20.57
CA GLN A 357 2.22 32.56 19.86
C GLN A 357 2.17 31.15 19.26
N ILE A 358 2.68 30.17 19.99
CA ILE A 358 2.66 28.74 19.64
C ILE A 358 1.46 28.10 20.37
N PRO A 359 0.48 27.56 19.64
CA PRO A 359 -0.80 27.13 20.23
C PRO A 359 -0.77 25.80 20.99
N GLY A 360 0.32 25.01 20.89
CA GLY A 360 0.39 23.67 21.50
C GLY A 360 1.67 23.42 22.28
N VAL A 361 1.55 22.66 23.37
CA VAL A 361 2.66 22.07 24.12
C VAL A 361 2.45 20.56 24.22
N LEU A 362 3.38 19.78 23.69
CA LEU A 362 3.47 18.34 23.93
C LEU A 362 4.12 18.10 25.29
N GLY A 363 3.50 17.29 26.13
CA GLY A 363 4.08 16.76 27.36
C GLY A 363 3.66 15.30 27.54
N GLY A 364 4.49 14.51 28.23
CA GLY A 364 4.08 13.21 28.74
C GLY A 364 2.96 13.35 29.77
N GLU A 365 2.51 12.23 30.33
CA GLU A 365 1.57 12.23 31.45
C GLU A 365 2.16 13.10 32.57
N VAL A 366 1.56 14.27 32.78
CA VAL A 366 2.00 15.21 33.81
C VAL A 366 1.37 14.72 35.10
N ASP A 367 2.17 14.51 36.15
CA ASP A 367 1.64 14.43 37.51
C ASP A 367 1.04 15.80 37.87
N VAL A 368 -0.18 16.03 37.41
CA VAL A 368 -0.92 17.24 37.73
C VAL A 368 -1.59 16.99 39.08
N ALA A 369 -0.85 17.25 40.15
CA ALA A 369 -1.50 17.75 41.35
C ALA A 369 -2.02 19.16 41.01
N LEU A 370 -3.25 19.23 40.46
CA LEU A 370 -3.99 20.48 40.41
C LEU A 370 -4.31 20.84 41.87
N HIS A 371 -3.50 21.74 42.43
CA HIS A 371 -3.81 22.46 43.66
C HIS A 371 -4.07 23.92 43.35
#